data_AF-A0ABD3UE58-F1
#
_entry.id   AF-A0ABD3UE58-F1
#
_cell.length_a   1.000
_cell.length_b   1.000
_cell.length_c   1.000
_cell.angle_alpha   90.00
_cell.angle_beta   90.00
_cell.angle_gamma   90.00
#
_symmetry.space_group_name_H-M   'P 1'
#
loop_
_entity.id
_entity.type
_entity.pdbx_description
1 polymer ?
#
loop_
_entity_poly.entity_id
_entity_poly.type
_entity_poly.pdbx_seq_one_letter_code
_entity_poly.pdbx_strand_id
1 'polypeptide(L)'
;MMAKTRIWSFLILTWFMWVYNGRADVCNSPLGLENGTLRNDQFSASSTYNSNYLPHAARLNSGGDGWIASVYDSYQHLIIDLEGYWNITGFAVQGSTNGWFTRELRISYSDDNMVWYPYNSHLSDDVLGEVMAANEQYNEIKRIQLDPTIK
;
A
#
# COMPACT_ATOMS: atom_id res chain seq x y z
N MET A 1 1.64 -22.00 -53.27
CA MET A 1 2.18 -22.95 -52.28
C MET A 1 1.78 -22.43 -50.90
N MET A 2 1.07 -23.23 -50.11
CA MET A 2 0.22 -22.80 -48.99
C MET A 2 0.99 -22.23 -47.79
N ALA A 3 0.42 -21.19 -47.16
CA ALA A 3 0.85 -20.65 -45.88
C ALA A 3 0.69 -21.70 -44.77
N LYS A 4 1.70 -21.85 -43.90
CA LYS A 4 1.62 -22.69 -42.70
C LYS A 4 1.26 -21.83 -41.50
N THR A 5 -0.02 -21.79 -41.16
CA THR A 5 -0.54 -21.28 -39.89
C THR A 5 -0.22 -22.29 -38.78
N ARG A 6 0.28 -21.84 -37.63
CA ARG A 6 0.34 -22.65 -36.41
C ARG A 6 -0.67 -22.10 -35.40
N ILE A 7 -1.79 -22.80 -35.29
CA ILE A 7 -2.81 -22.59 -34.26
C ILE A 7 -2.28 -23.17 -32.95
N TRP A 8 -2.35 -22.40 -31.85
CA TRP A 8 -2.14 -22.91 -30.51
C TRP A 8 -3.46 -22.79 -29.74
N SER A 9 -3.96 -23.93 -29.27
CA SER A 9 -5.09 -24.03 -28.36
C SER A 9 -4.54 -24.34 -26.97
N PHE A 10 -4.94 -23.56 -25.96
CA PHE A 10 -4.72 -23.90 -24.56
C PHE A 10 -6.06 -23.82 -23.84
N LEU A 11 -6.67 -24.99 -23.64
CA LEU A 11 -7.69 -25.23 -22.63
C LEU A 11 -7.01 -26.02 -21.51
N ILE A 12 -6.72 -25.35 -20.40
CA ILE A 12 -6.45 -26.02 -19.13
C ILE A 12 -7.36 -25.37 -18.09
N LEU A 13 -8.49 -26.04 -17.84
CA LEU A 13 -9.26 -25.92 -16.62
C LEU A 13 -8.72 -26.95 -15.64
N THR A 14 -7.89 -26.52 -14.70
CA THR A 14 -7.82 -26.96 -13.28
C THR A 14 -6.51 -26.47 -12.66
N TRP A 15 -6.65 -25.53 -11.72
CA TRP A 15 -5.69 -25.08 -10.68
C TRP A 15 -4.32 -24.57 -11.18
N PHE A 16 -4.20 -23.24 -11.22
CA PHE A 16 -2.97 -22.51 -11.55
C PHE A 16 -1.79 -22.93 -10.65
N MET A 17 -0.82 -23.60 -11.28
CA MET A 17 0.57 -23.59 -10.87
C MET A 17 1.13 -22.17 -11.09
N TRP A 18 1.60 -21.50 -10.04
CA TRP A 18 2.43 -20.31 -10.21
C TRP A 18 3.89 -20.74 -10.29
N VAL A 19 4.46 -20.74 -11.51
CA VAL A 19 5.90 -20.60 -11.69
C VAL A 19 6.20 -19.13 -11.46
N TYR A 20 6.71 -18.76 -10.28
CA TYR A 20 7.31 -17.44 -10.10
C TYR A 20 8.63 -17.43 -10.88
N ASN A 21 8.64 -16.76 -12.03
CA ASN A 21 9.88 -16.34 -12.64
C ASN A 21 10.49 -15.28 -11.71
N GLY A 22 11.62 -15.59 -11.09
CA GLY A 22 12.21 -14.76 -10.04
C GLY A 22 12.50 -13.35 -10.52
N ARG A 23 11.86 -12.35 -9.91
CA ARG A 23 12.47 -11.03 -9.79
C ARG A 23 13.36 -11.05 -8.55
N ALA A 24 14.56 -11.59 -8.73
CA ALA A 24 15.68 -11.21 -7.89
C ALA A 24 15.91 -9.71 -8.13
N ASP A 25 15.39 -8.90 -7.21
CA ASP A 25 15.85 -7.55 -6.80
C ASP A 25 14.74 -6.86 -5.99
N VAL A 26 14.05 -7.59 -5.10
CA VAL A 26 13.11 -6.92 -4.19
C VAL A 26 13.94 -6.25 -3.11
N CYS A 27 14.02 -4.93 -3.19
CA CYS A 27 14.48 -4.07 -2.11
C CYS A 27 13.50 -4.21 -0.92
N ASN A 28 13.60 -5.31 -0.18
CA ASN A 28 12.70 -5.65 0.93
C ASN A 28 13.09 -4.99 2.26
N SER A 29 14.03 -4.05 2.23
CA SER A 29 14.51 -3.41 3.45
C SER A 29 13.45 -2.42 3.95
N PRO A 30 13.08 -2.46 5.24
CA PRO A 30 12.14 -1.49 5.79
C PRO A 30 12.74 -0.08 5.70
N LEU A 31 11.93 0.89 5.27
CA LEU A 31 12.33 2.30 5.17
C LEU A 31 12.31 3.06 6.50
N GLY A 32 12.15 2.33 7.61
CA GLY A 32 12.35 2.90 8.94
C GLY A 32 11.12 3.51 9.61
N LEU A 33 9.92 3.14 9.17
CA LEU A 33 8.68 3.46 9.89
C LEU A 33 8.69 2.82 11.29
N GLU A 34 8.95 1.52 11.36
CA GLU A 34 8.88 0.69 12.58
C GLU A 34 9.96 1.02 13.61
N ASN A 35 11.20 1.23 13.17
CA ASN A 35 12.35 1.44 14.05
C ASN A 35 12.56 2.91 14.48
N GLY A 36 11.70 3.83 14.03
CA GLY A 36 11.81 5.25 14.35
C GLY A 36 12.84 6.04 13.54
N THR A 37 13.43 5.47 12.48
CA THR A 37 14.35 6.22 11.60
C THR A 37 13.63 7.37 10.90
N LEU A 38 12.39 7.19 10.45
CA LEU A 38 11.56 8.31 10.00
C LEU A 38 11.16 9.15 11.21
N ARG A 39 11.36 10.46 11.16
CA ARG A 39 11.02 11.42 12.22
C ARG A 39 9.51 11.67 12.27
N ASN A 40 9.01 12.20 13.38
CA ASN A 40 7.56 12.41 13.56
C ASN A 40 6.97 13.51 12.66
N ASP A 41 7.78 14.49 12.27
CA ASP A 41 7.43 15.59 11.35
C ASP A 41 7.28 15.13 9.89
N GLN A 42 7.78 13.93 9.56
CA GLN A 42 7.58 13.30 8.26
C GLN A 42 6.19 12.65 8.10
N PHE A 43 5.34 12.69 9.14
CA PHE A 43 3.99 12.12 9.10
C PHE A 43 2.95 13.24 9.16
N SER A 44 2.05 13.25 8.18
CA SER A 44 0.90 14.16 8.10
C SER A 44 -0.38 13.38 7.86
N ALA A 45 -1.54 13.97 8.12
CA ALA A 45 -2.82 13.34 7.81
C ALA A 45 -3.89 14.38 7.49
N SER A 46 -4.94 13.95 6.81
CA SER A 46 -6.14 14.75 6.54
C SER A 46 -6.78 15.27 7.83
N SER A 47 -6.83 14.42 8.85
CA SER A 47 -7.40 14.73 10.15
C SER A 47 -6.85 13.79 11.21
N THR A 48 -7.14 14.07 12.49
CA THR A 48 -6.73 13.23 13.61
C THR A 48 -7.76 13.34 14.72
N TYR A 49 -8.16 12.20 15.29
CA TYR A 49 -9.20 12.14 16.32
C TYR A 49 -8.85 12.96 17.57
N ASN A 50 -7.64 12.78 18.11
CA ASN A 50 -7.07 13.62 19.18
C ASN A 50 -5.54 13.39 19.29
N SER A 51 -4.90 14.01 20.28
CA SER A 51 -3.44 13.92 20.51
C SER A 51 -2.89 12.51 20.76
N ASN A 52 -3.72 11.52 21.06
CA ASN A 52 -3.28 10.13 21.25
C ASN A 52 -3.17 9.35 19.93
N TYR A 53 -3.76 9.85 18.84
CA TYR A 53 -3.86 9.17 17.55
C TYR A 53 -3.18 9.95 16.42
N LEU A 54 -2.10 10.68 16.76
CA LEU A 54 -1.36 11.51 15.82
C LEU A 54 -0.82 10.69 14.63
N PRO A 55 -0.55 11.30 13.46
CA PRO A 55 -0.11 10.60 12.26
C PRO A 55 1.12 9.68 12.48
N HIS A 56 2.09 10.14 13.27
CA HIS A 56 3.30 9.36 13.59
C HIS A 56 3.06 8.18 14.54
N ALA A 57 1.85 8.01 15.08
CA ALA A 57 1.46 6.81 15.81
C ALA A 57 1.23 5.62 14.87
N ALA A 58 1.08 5.84 13.56
CA ALA A 58 0.85 4.81 12.53
C ALA A 58 2.02 3.84 12.29
N ARG A 59 3.02 3.81 13.17
CA ARG A 59 4.17 2.91 13.08
C ARG A 59 3.75 1.49 13.39
N LEU A 60 4.24 0.56 12.56
CA LEU A 60 4.10 -0.87 12.77
C LEU A 60 4.71 -1.27 14.12
N ASN A 61 4.11 -2.26 14.79
CA ASN A 61 4.60 -2.82 16.06
C ASN A 61 4.82 -1.81 17.18
N SER A 62 4.13 -0.67 17.15
CA SER A 62 4.24 0.36 18.20
C SER A 62 3.60 -0.03 19.54
N GLY A 63 2.77 -1.08 19.54
CA GLY A 63 1.98 -1.48 20.73
C GLY A 63 0.88 -0.48 21.11
N GLY A 64 0.62 0.51 20.25
CA GLY A 64 -0.44 1.50 20.43
C GLY A 64 -1.59 1.32 19.44
N ASP A 65 -2.44 2.35 19.35
CA ASP A 65 -3.65 2.32 18.53
C ASP A 65 -3.49 2.90 17.12
N GLY A 66 -2.27 3.24 16.72
CA GLY A 66 -2.04 3.82 15.40
C GLY A 66 -2.61 5.22 15.22
N TRP A 67 -2.69 5.66 13.96
CA TRP A 67 -3.40 6.87 13.58
C TRP A 67 -4.89 6.57 13.39
N ILE A 68 -5.74 7.48 13.87
CA ILE A 68 -7.20 7.45 13.68
C ILE A 68 -7.64 8.84 13.22
N ALA A 69 -8.32 8.89 12.08
CA ALA A 69 -8.92 10.11 11.56
C ALA A 69 -10.06 10.63 12.47
N SER A 70 -10.33 11.94 12.45
CA SER A 70 -11.45 12.49 13.23
C SER A 70 -12.82 12.20 12.61
N VAL A 71 -12.86 11.92 11.31
CA VAL A 71 -14.07 11.64 10.53
C VAL A 71 -13.98 10.25 9.94
N TYR A 72 -15.07 9.48 10.01
CA TYR A 72 -15.17 8.15 9.43
C TYR A 72 -15.76 8.23 8.02
N ASP A 73 -14.90 8.50 7.03
CA ASP A 73 -15.26 8.51 5.61
C ASP A 73 -14.11 7.94 4.74
N SER A 74 -14.35 7.84 3.42
CA SER A 74 -13.40 7.30 2.45
C SER A 74 -12.37 8.33 1.93
N TYR A 75 -12.36 9.55 2.46
CA TYR A 75 -11.50 10.65 2.01
C TYR A 75 -10.31 10.91 2.94
N GLN A 76 -10.26 10.22 4.07
CA GLN A 76 -9.17 10.35 5.01
C GLN A 76 -7.88 9.72 4.47
N HIS A 77 -6.76 10.39 4.73
CA HIS A 77 -5.45 9.95 4.26
C HIS A 77 -4.35 10.21 5.29
N LEU A 78 -3.36 9.31 5.28
CA LEU A 78 -2.10 9.43 6.00
C LEU A 78 -0.99 9.64 4.95
N ILE A 79 -0.18 10.67 5.14
CA ILE A 79 0.94 11.03 4.29
C ILE A 79 2.23 10.75 5.06
N ILE A 80 3.19 10.11 4.39
CA ILE A 80 4.51 9.79 4.92
C ILE A 80 5.53 10.34 3.93
N ASP A 81 6.26 11.39 4.34
CA ASP A 81 7.37 11.94 3.58
C ASP A 81 8.62 11.08 3.79
N LEU A 82 9.13 10.49 2.71
CA LEU A 82 10.31 9.61 2.76
C LEU A 82 11.63 10.36 2.52
N GLU A 83 11.58 11.69 2.34
CA GLU A 83 12.74 12.57 2.16
C GLU A 83 13.74 12.11 1.08
N GLY A 84 13.22 11.58 -0.03
CA GLY A 84 14.02 11.14 -1.17
C GLY A 84 13.25 10.27 -2.16
N TYR A 85 13.91 9.95 -3.27
CA TYR A 85 13.39 9.03 -4.26
C TYR A 85 13.65 7.59 -3.85
N TRP A 86 12.58 6.82 -3.71
CA TRP A 86 12.62 5.43 -3.28
C TRP A 86 11.83 4.56 -4.26
N ASN A 87 12.39 3.40 -4.60
CA ASN A 87 11.64 2.37 -5.30
C ASN A 87 10.79 1.60 -4.28
N ILE A 88 9.51 1.95 -4.16
CA ILE A 88 8.59 1.33 -3.21
C ILE A 88 8.05 0.04 -3.79
N THR A 89 8.48 -1.08 -3.22
CA THR A 89 8.06 -2.42 -3.67
C THR A 89 6.83 -2.95 -2.94
N GLY A 90 6.47 -2.36 -1.81
CA GLY A 90 5.42 -2.88 -0.95
C GLY A 90 5.28 -2.09 0.35
N PHE A 91 4.26 -2.42 1.12
CA PHE A 91 3.99 -1.82 2.42
C PHE A 91 3.36 -2.85 3.35
N ALA A 92 3.27 -2.51 4.64
CA ALA A 92 2.61 -3.33 5.65
C ALA A 92 1.59 -2.49 6.41
N VAL A 93 0.45 -3.10 6.74
CA VAL A 93 -0.65 -2.49 7.49
C VAL A 93 -0.99 -3.33 8.71
N GLN A 94 -1.38 -2.64 9.77
CA GLN A 94 -1.74 -3.23 11.06
C GLN A 94 -2.91 -2.46 11.66
N GLY A 95 -3.76 -3.18 12.40
CA GLY A 95 -4.82 -2.57 13.19
C GLY A 95 -4.35 -2.03 14.55
N SER A 96 -5.30 -1.49 15.30
CA SER A 96 -5.16 -0.97 16.65
C SER A 96 -5.33 -2.08 17.69
N THR A 97 -4.67 -1.93 18.84
CA THR A 97 -4.89 -2.80 20.01
C THR A 97 -6.32 -2.78 20.56
N ASN A 98 -7.08 -1.73 20.25
CA ASN A 98 -8.48 -1.54 20.67
C ASN A 98 -9.51 -2.04 19.64
N GLY A 99 -9.09 -2.81 18.62
CA GLY A 99 -10.00 -3.51 17.72
C GLY A 99 -10.30 -2.80 16.39
N TRP A 100 -9.74 -1.61 16.16
CA TRP A 100 -9.94 -0.85 14.92
C TRP A 100 -8.96 -1.30 13.83
N PHE A 101 -9.42 -1.37 12.58
CA PHE A 101 -8.56 -1.70 11.44
C PHE A 101 -9.16 -1.23 10.13
N THR A 102 -8.31 -1.10 9.12
CA THR A 102 -8.70 -0.73 7.76
C THR A 102 -8.82 -1.98 6.92
N ARG A 103 -9.97 -2.17 6.26
CA ARG A 103 -10.22 -3.34 5.38
C ARG A 103 -9.76 -3.13 3.95
N GLU A 104 -9.91 -1.92 3.46
CA GLU A 104 -9.63 -1.55 2.08
C GLU A 104 -8.99 -0.16 2.08
N LEU A 105 -8.02 0.04 1.18
CA LEU A 105 -7.37 1.32 1.00
C LEU A 105 -6.92 1.53 -0.44
N ARG A 106 -6.59 2.76 -0.77
CA ARG A 106 -5.96 3.16 -2.03
C ARG A 106 -4.62 3.82 -1.70
N ILE A 107 -3.67 3.75 -2.64
CA ILE A 107 -2.40 4.47 -2.53
C ILE A 107 -2.35 5.54 -3.60
N SER A 108 -1.76 6.67 -3.25
CA SER A 108 -1.31 7.68 -4.19
C SER A 108 0.10 8.10 -3.80
N TYR A 109 0.87 8.59 -4.77
CA TYR A 109 2.24 9.04 -4.57
C TYR A 109 2.44 10.41 -5.23
N SER A 110 3.44 11.15 -4.75
CA SER A 110 3.74 12.49 -5.21
C SER A 110 5.23 12.77 -5.02
N ASP A 111 5.82 13.50 -5.97
CA ASP A 111 7.21 13.97 -5.90
C ASP A 111 7.33 15.37 -5.28
N ASP A 112 6.22 16.11 -5.19
CA ASP A 112 6.19 17.53 -4.84
C ASP A 112 5.14 17.90 -3.78
N ASN A 113 4.40 16.91 -3.27
CA ASN A 113 3.29 17.07 -2.33
C ASN A 113 2.14 17.97 -2.86
N MET A 114 2.11 18.25 -4.16
CA MET A 114 1.10 19.08 -4.83
C MET A 114 0.29 18.26 -5.84
N VAL A 115 0.98 17.51 -6.70
CA VAL A 115 0.36 16.63 -7.69
C VAL A 115 0.47 15.19 -7.23
N TRP A 116 -0.68 14.53 -7.09
CA TRP A 116 -0.79 13.17 -6.61
C TRP A 116 -1.22 12.24 -7.72
N TYR A 117 -0.49 11.14 -7.85
CA TYR A 117 -0.73 10.10 -8.84
C TYR A 117 -1.35 8.88 -8.16
N PRO A 118 -2.55 8.44 -8.56
CA PRO A 118 -3.13 7.22 -8.02
C PRO A 118 -2.28 6.02 -8.43
N TYR A 119 -2.06 5.10 -7.49
CA TYR A 119 -1.38 3.84 -7.78
C TYR A 119 -2.26 2.95 -8.67
N ASN A 120 -1.66 2.43 -9.74
CA ASN A 120 -2.23 1.41 -10.62
C ASN A 120 -3.63 1.74 -11.15
N SER A 121 -3.86 3.00 -11.55
CA SER A 121 -5.10 3.42 -12.22
C SER A 121 -5.18 2.81 -13.62
N HIS A 122 -6.07 1.82 -13.80
CA HIS A 122 -6.19 1.07 -15.07
C HIS A 122 -7.15 1.71 -16.09
N LEU A 123 -7.85 2.78 -15.74
CA LEU A 123 -8.93 3.35 -16.57
C LEU A 123 -8.86 4.87 -16.63
N SER A 124 -9.24 5.44 -17.78
CA SER A 124 -9.38 6.88 -17.97
C SER A 124 -10.40 7.54 -17.03
N ASP A 125 -11.33 6.75 -16.51
CA ASP A 125 -12.42 7.20 -15.62
C ASP A 125 -12.17 6.82 -14.15
N ASP A 126 -11.13 6.02 -13.84
CA ASP A 126 -10.76 5.64 -12.47
C ASP A 126 -9.70 6.59 -11.91
N VAL A 127 -10.18 7.76 -11.51
CA VAL A 127 -9.36 8.82 -10.90
C VAL A 127 -8.79 8.41 -9.54
N LEU A 128 -9.35 7.37 -8.91
CA LEU A 128 -9.06 7.02 -7.51
C LEU A 128 -8.01 5.89 -7.36
N GLY A 129 -7.58 5.25 -8.45
CA GLY A 129 -6.57 4.18 -8.44
C GLY A 129 -7.09 2.78 -8.11
N GLU A 130 -6.21 1.85 -7.74
CA GLU A 130 -6.60 0.50 -7.34
C GLU A 130 -7.07 0.43 -5.87
N VAL A 131 -8.19 -0.27 -5.62
CA VAL A 131 -8.61 -0.66 -4.25
C VAL A 131 -7.84 -1.91 -3.82
N MET A 132 -7.10 -1.80 -2.72
CA MET A 132 -6.31 -2.89 -2.16
C MET A 132 -6.95 -3.39 -0.86
N ALA A 133 -7.06 -4.71 -0.72
CA ALA A 133 -7.49 -5.34 0.52
C ALA A 133 -6.38 -5.25 1.59
N ALA A 134 -6.65 -4.46 2.63
CA ALA A 134 -5.84 -4.33 3.84
C ALA A 134 -6.22 -5.44 4.84
N ASN A 135 -6.49 -5.12 6.10
CA ASN A 135 -6.66 -6.11 7.17
C ASN A 135 -8.05 -6.77 7.18
N GLU A 136 -8.11 -8.04 7.56
CA GLU A 136 -9.33 -8.79 7.91
C GLU A 136 -9.59 -8.78 9.42
N GLN A 137 -8.53 -8.64 10.23
CA GLN A 137 -8.57 -8.59 11.70
C GLN A 137 -7.65 -7.49 12.25
N TYR A 138 -7.93 -7.01 13.47
CA TYR A 138 -7.16 -5.90 14.07
C TYR A 138 -5.77 -6.31 14.58
N ASN A 139 -5.58 -7.58 14.93
CA ASN A 139 -4.37 -8.11 15.57
C ASN A 139 -3.38 -8.73 14.57
N GLU A 140 -3.55 -8.47 13.28
CA GLU A 140 -2.67 -8.99 12.24
C GLU A 140 -1.82 -7.90 11.61
N ILE A 141 -0.69 -8.32 11.04
CA ILE A 141 0.11 -7.49 10.13
C ILE A 141 -0.03 -8.10 8.74
N LYS A 142 -0.58 -7.33 7.80
CA LYS A 142 -0.68 -7.74 6.40
C LYS A 142 0.35 -7.00 5.57
N ARG A 143 1.16 -7.76 4.84
CA ARG A 143 2.13 -7.22 3.87
C ARG A 143 1.52 -7.25 2.48
N ILE A 144 1.60 -6.13 1.79
CA ILE A 144 1.05 -5.94 0.45
C ILE A 144 2.20 -5.61 -0.49
N GLN A 145 2.41 -6.49 -1.47
CA GLN A 145 3.40 -6.31 -2.53
C GLN A 145 2.78 -5.45 -3.64
N LEU A 146 3.52 -4.47 -4.12
CA LEU A 146 3.14 -3.66 -5.28
C LEU A 146 3.76 -4.27 -6.55
N ASP A 147 2.93 -4.46 -7.57
CA ASP A 147 3.32 -4.80 -8.94
C ASP A 147 2.38 -4.06 -9.91
N PRO A 148 2.85 -3.02 -10.61
CA PRO A 148 4.23 -2.53 -10.65
C PRO A 148 4.69 -1.86 -9.34
N THR A 149 6.00 -1.68 -9.17
CA THR A 149 6.53 -0.86 -8.05
C THR A 149 6.35 0.64 -8.31
N ILE A 150 6.29 1.45 -7.25
CA ILE A 150 6.30 2.92 -7.37
C ILE A 150 7.77 3.38 -7.43
N LYS A 151 8.08 4.31 -8.32
CA LYS A 151 9.43 4.78 -8.61
C LYS A 151 9.58 6.26 -8.39
#